data_AF-A0A1R1MI66-F1
#
_entry.id   AF-A0A1R1MI66-F1
#
_cell.length_a   1.000
_cell.length_b   1.000
_cell.length_c   1.000
_cell.angle_alpha   90.00
_cell.angle_beta   90.00
_cell.angle_gamma   90.00
#
_symmetry.space_group_name_H-M   'P 1'
#
loop_
_entity.id
_entity.type
_entity.pdbx_description
1 polymer ?
#
loop_
_entity_poly.entity_id
_entity_poly.type
_entity_poly.pdbx_seq_one_letter_code
_entity_poly.pdbx_strand_id
1 'polypeptide(L)'
;MRKRVTLTCLSILIVGCELKQRPSYAPLENTLPPGGPTIQYDPDSSFKNIDKISATLSDEDSKKFGRSLGWYGTESDFSLEKIDGKTARQSVEIVNCLKQAETKEQQAGCFN
;
A
#
# COMPACT_ATOMS: atom_id res chain seq x y z
N MET A 1 -29.82 15.42 -58.82
CA MET A 1 -30.17 16.14 -57.57
C MET A 1 -29.75 15.30 -56.37
N ARG A 2 -29.00 15.94 -55.47
CA ARG A 2 -28.58 15.65 -54.08
C ARG A 2 -28.72 14.23 -53.46
N LYS A 3 -27.53 13.71 -53.12
CA LYS A 3 -27.12 12.81 -52.02
C LYS A 3 -28.03 12.81 -50.78
N ARG A 4 -28.19 11.64 -50.15
CA ARG A 4 -28.15 11.45 -48.69
C ARG A 4 -27.72 10.02 -48.37
N VAL A 5 -26.42 9.87 -48.07
CA VAL A 5 -25.84 8.73 -47.38
C VAL A 5 -26.14 8.95 -45.91
N THR A 6 -27.01 8.14 -45.31
CA THR A 6 -27.23 8.16 -43.86
C THR A 6 -26.37 7.08 -43.24
N LEU A 7 -25.15 7.51 -42.91
CA LEU A 7 -24.20 6.84 -42.04
C LEU A 7 -24.74 6.96 -40.60
N THR A 8 -25.15 5.86 -39.97
CA THR A 8 -25.44 5.85 -38.53
C THR A 8 -24.42 4.97 -37.82
N CYS A 9 -23.45 5.63 -37.20
CA CYS A 9 -22.45 5.12 -36.25
C CYS A 9 -23.09 4.15 -35.24
N LEU A 10 -22.58 2.93 -35.07
CA LEU A 10 -21.38 2.54 -34.33
C LEU A 10 -21.43 2.82 -32.82
N SER A 11 -21.34 1.70 -32.08
CA SER A 11 -20.74 1.50 -30.76
C SER A 11 -21.41 2.11 -29.52
N ILE A 12 -22.17 1.26 -28.82
CA ILE A 12 -22.15 1.25 -27.34
C ILE A 12 -21.41 -0.03 -26.95
N LEU A 13 -20.07 0.05 -26.93
CA LEU A 13 -19.26 -0.89 -26.16
C LEU A 13 -19.57 -0.59 -24.69
N ILE A 14 -20.40 -1.43 -24.08
CA ILE A 14 -20.54 -1.48 -22.63
C ILE A 14 -19.19 -2.01 -22.14
N VAL A 15 -18.27 -1.09 -21.85
CA VAL A 15 -17.03 -1.40 -21.15
C VAL A 15 -17.47 -1.81 -19.75
N GLY A 16 -17.59 -3.12 -19.54
CA GLY A 16 -17.58 -3.68 -18.20
C GLY A 16 -16.26 -3.28 -17.56
N CYS A 17 -16.29 -2.32 -16.64
CA CYS A 17 -15.25 -2.20 -15.64
C CYS A 17 -15.33 -3.47 -14.80
N GLU A 18 -14.64 -4.52 -15.26
CA GLU A 18 -14.30 -5.65 -14.42
C GLU A 18 -13.63 -5.06 -13.18
N LEU A 19 -14.20 -5.33 -12.00
CA LEU A 19 -13.61 -4.95 -10.72
C LEU A 19 -12.18 -5.50 -10.72
N LYS A 20 -11.21 -4.66 -11.07
CA LYS A 20 -9.79 -5.03 -11.06
C LYS A 20 -9.48 -5.48 -9.65
N GLN A 21 -9.42 -6.79 -9.45
CA GLN A 21 -8.90 -7.34 -8.21
C GLN A 21 -7.49 -6.76 -8.07
N ARG A 22 -7.22 -6.13 -6.92
CA ARG A 22 -5.89 -5.63 -6.57
C ARG A 22 -5.35 -6.54 -5.47
N PRO A 23 -4.76 -7.71 -5.80
CA PRO A 23 -4.25 -8.64 -4.79
C PRO A 23 -3.26 -8.00 -3.81
N SER A 24 -2.52 -6.97 -4.24
CA SER A 24 -1.59 -6.20 -3.39
C SER A 24 -2.29 -5.48 -2.23
N TYR A 25 -3.58 -5.15 -2.36
CA TYR A 25 -4.40 -4.49 -1.35
C TYR A 25 -5.03 -5.45 -0.34
N ALA A 26 -4.86 -6.77 -0.51
CA ALA A 26 -5.28 -7.69 0.54
C ALA A 26 -4.49 -7.39 1.84
N PRO A 27 -5.18 -7.24 2.99
CA PRO A 27 -4.51 -7.04 4.27
C PRO A 27 -3.77 -8.32 4.68
N LEU A 28 -2.67 -8.15 5.40
CA LEU A 28 -1.92 -9.24 5.98
C LEU A 28 -2.38 -9.47 7.42
N GLU A 29 -2.54 -10.72 7.83
CA GLU A 29 -2.70 -11.00 9.25
C GLU A 29 -1.46 -10.55 10.02
N ASN A 30 -1.63 -9.68 11.02
CA ASN A 30 -0.53 -9.10 11.77
C ASN A 30 -0.29 -9.86 13.08
N THR A 31 0.54 -10.88 13.01
CA THR A 31 0.97 -11.68 14.16
C THR A 31 2.28 -11.19 14.77
N LEU A 32 2.79 -10.03 14.32
CA LEU A 32 4.10 -9.56 14.75
C LEU A 32 4.12 -9.27 16.26
N PRO A 33 5.25 -9.54 16.94
CA PRO A 33 5.37 -9.28 18.36
C PRO A 33 5.19 -7.77 18.65
N PRO A 34 4.57 -7.42 19.79
CA PRO A 34 4.49 -6.02 20.20
C PRO A 34 5.89 -5.47 20.56
N GLY A 35 6.12 -4.20 20.25
CA GLY A 35 7.39 -3.51 20.56
C GLY A 35 8.51 -3.80 19.56
N GLY A 36 9.75 -3.80 20.05
CA GLY A 36 10.96 -4.00 19.25
C GLY A 36 11.59 -2.69 18.74
N PRO A 37 12.66 -2.79 17.94
CA PRO A 37 13.30 -1.63 17.33
C PRO A 37 12.33 -0.91 16.39
N THR A 38 12.45 0.41 16.34
CA THR A 38 11.62 1.27 15.48
C THR A 38 12.35 1.58 14.17
N ILE A 39 11.58 1.81 13.10
CA ILE A 39 12.11 2.29 11.82
C ILE A 39 12.83 3.62 12.05
N GLN A 40 13.98 3.76 11.38
CA GLN A 40 14.74 5.00 11.28
C GLN A 40 14.76 5.43 9.82
N TYR A 41 14.09 6.54 9.53
CA TYR A 41 14.08 7.16 8.21
C TYR A 41 15.19 8.21 8.07
N ASP A 42 15.82 8.23 6.90
CA ASP A 42 16.72 9.29 6.47
C ASP A 42 16.21 9.94 5.18
N PRO A 43 16.14 11.27 5.10
CA PRO A 43 15.71 11.97 3.90
C PRO A 43 16.65 11.78 2.70
N ASP A 44 17.93 11.50 2.93
CA ASP A 44 18.96 11.38 1.90
C ASP A 44 19.16 9.93 1.43
N SER A 45 18.85 8.93 2.28
CA SER A 45 19.16 7.52 1.99
C SER A 45 18.02 6.51 2.12
N SER A 46 16.80 6.90 2.53
CA SER A 46 15.70 6.00 2.94
C SER A 46 15.90 5.36 4.33
N PHE A 47 15.28 4.20 4.60
CA PHE A 47 15.32 3.55 5.91
C PHE A 47 16.71 2.98 6.25
N LYS A 48 17.26 3.33 7.42
CA LYS A 48 18.63 2.96 7.82
C LYS A 48 18.78 1.59 8.45
N ASN A 49 17.70 1.03 9.00
CA ASN A 49 17.79 -0.08 9.96
C ASN A 49 16.83 -1.25 9.69
N ILE A 50 16.30 -1.36 8.47
CA ILE A 50 15.36 -2.44 8.11
C ILE A 50 15.99 -3.82 8.27
N ASP A 51 17.25 -4.00 7.89
CA ASP A 51 17.95 -5.28 8.05
C ASP A 51 18.07 -5.66 9.52
N LYS A 52 18.36 -4.69 10.39
CA LYS A 52 18.44 -4.89 11.84
C LYS A 52 17.09 -5.24 12.45
N ILE A 53 16.01 -4.58 12.04
CA ILE A 53 14.65 -4.92 12.49
C ILE A 53 14.31 -6.35 12.05
N SER A 54 14.55 -6.67 10.78
CA SER A 54 14.22 -7.96 10.18
C SER A 54 14.96 -9.12 10.87
N ALA A 55 16.20 -8.90 11.31
CA ALA A 55 16.97 -9.88 12.07
C ALA A 55 16.42 -10.19 13.48
N THR A 56 15.53 -9.34 14.03
CA THR A 56 14.86 -9.57 15.32
C THR A 56 13.53 -10.33 15.18
N LEU A 57 13.06 -10.51 13.95
CA LEU A 57 11.78 -11.15 13.65
C LEU A 57 11.99 -12.61 13.27
N SER A 58 10.93 -13.41 13.38
CA SER A 58 10.89 -14.72 12.73
C SER A 58 10.95 -14.54 11.21
N ASP A 59 11.35 -15.60 10.47
CA ASP A 59 11.37 -15.55 9.00
C ASP A 59 10.01 -15.20 8.40
N GLU A 60 8.92 -15.68 9.02
CA GLU A 60 7.56 -15.39 8.57
C GLU A 60 7.18 -13.92 8.81
N ASP A 61 7.48 -13.40 9.99
CA ASP A 61 7.20 -12.00 10.36
C ASP A 61 8.06 -11.01 9.57
N SER A 62 9.32 -11.36 9.33
CA SER A 62 10.24 -10.62 8.47
C SER A 62 9.68 -10.49 7.05
N LYS A 63 9.12 -11.57 6.50
CA LYS A 63 8.43 -11.52 5.19
C LYS A 63 7.19 -10.64 5.21
N LYS A 64 6.37 -10.68 6.28
CA LYS A 64 5.19 -9.81 6.41
C LYS A 64 5.59 -8.34 6.49
N PHE A 65 6.59 -8.02 7.32
CA PHE A 65 7.15 -6.69 7.44
C PHE A 65 7.70 -6.17 6.12
N GLY A 66 8.55 -6.95 5.44
CA GLY A 66 9.13 -6.60 4.14
C GLY A 66 8.08 -6.40 3.06
N ARG A 67 7.05 -7.25 2.99
CA ARG A 67 5.92 -7.08 2.05
C ARG A 67 5.14 -5.80 2.33
N SER A 68 4.92 -5.45 3.60
CA SER A 68 4.24 -4.21 3.98
C SER A 68 5.07 -2.98 3.61
N LEU A 69 6.38 -2.97 3.87
CA LEU A 69 7.26 -1.88 3.45
C LEU A 69 7.36 -1.76 1.93
N GLY A 70 7.44 -2.89 1.22
CA GLY A 70 7.44 -2.90 -0.24
C GLY A 70 6.16 -2.28 -0.81
N TRP A 71 5.00 -2.65 -0.26
CA TRP A 71 3.73 -2.02 -0.62
C TRP A 71 3.73 -0.53 -0.29
N TYR A 72 4.17 -0.14 0.91
CA TYR A 72 4.22 1.26 1.32
C TYR A 72 5.10 2.10 0.37
N GLY A 73 6.29 1.61 0.01
CA GLY A 73 7.21 2.34 -0.86
C GLY A 73 6.79 2.39 -2.33
N THR A 74 5.83 1.59 -2.77
CA THR A 74 5.43 1.49 -4.20
C THR A 74 4.00 1.90 -4.49
N GLU A 75 3.08 1.76 -3.53
CA GLU A 75 1.63 1.95 -3.72
C GLU A 75 1.06 3.06 -2.82
N SER A 76 1.78 3.45 -1.77
CA SER A 76 1.34 4.55 -0.89
C SER A 76 1.72 5.90 -1.50
N ASP A 77 0.82 6.88 -1.37
CA ASP A 77 1.12 8.28 -1.71
C ASP A 77 1.69 9.06 -0.51
N PHE A 78 1.92 8.41 0.63
CA PHE A 78 2.46 9.05 1.84
C PHE A 78 3.98 8.97 1.89
N SER A 79 4.62 10.01 2.43
CA SER A 79 6.07 10.05 2.60
C SER A 79 6.55 8.98 3.59
N LEU A 80 7.74 8.43 3.34
CA LEU A 80 8.37 7.42 4.22
C LEU A 80 8.56 7.91 5.66
N GLU A 81 8.72 9.22 5.87
CA GLU A 81 8.79 9.86 7.18
C GLU A 81 7.58 9.54 8.07
N LYS A 82 6.38 9.33 7.50
CA LYS A 82 5.17 9.05 8.28
C LYS A 82 5.21 7.74 9.06
N ILE A 83 6.11 6.83 8.69
CA ILE A 83 6.34 5.58 9.42
C ILE A 83 7.68 5.56 10.16
N ASP A 84 8.38 6.70 10.22
CA ASP A 84 9.52 6.86 11.12
C ASP A 84 9.09 6.66 12.58
N GLY A 85 9.96 6.03 13.36
CA GLY A 85 9.67 5.72 14.76
C GLY A 85 8.61 4.63 14.98
N LYS A 86 8.04 4.03 13.94
CA LYS A 86 7.08 2.92 14.07
C LYS A 86 7.81 1.58 14.22
N THR A 87 7.26 0.69 15.03
CA THR A 87 7.75 -0.70 15.10
C THR A 87 7.35 -1.48 13.85
N ALA A 88 7.92 -2.68 13.67
CA ALA A 88 7.53 -3.57 12.57
C ALA A 88 6.02 -3.88 12.60
N ARG A 89 5.49 -4.19 13.79
CA ARG A 89 4.06 -4.45 13.99
C ARG A 89 3.20 -3.24 13.62
N GLN A 90 3.54 -2.05 14.13
CA GLN A 90 2.80 -0.82 13.83
C GLN A 90 2.83 -0.50 12.33
N SER A 91 3.96 -0.74 11.67
CA SER A 91 4.10 -0.51 10.22
C SER A 91 3.18 -1.42 9.42
N VAL A 92 3.06 -2.70 9.79
CA VAL A 92 2.12 -3.64 9.15
C VAL A 92 0.67 -3.23 9.43
N GLU A 93 0.35 -2.80 10.66
CA GLU A 93 -0.98 -2.25 11.04
C GLU A 93 -1.35 -1.03 10.18
N ILE A 94 -0.44 -0.06 10.06
CA ILE A 94 -0.62 1.15 9.25
C ILE A 94 -0.89 0.76 7.79
N VAL A 95 -0.06 -0.11 7.20
CA VAL A 95 -0.23 -0.54 5.81
C VAL A 95 -1.56 -1.27 5.59
N ASN A 96 -1.97 -2.13 6.52
CA ASN A 96 -3.27 -2.80 6.43
C ASN A 96 -4.43 -1.81 6.47
N CYS A 97 -4.35 -0.77 7.32
CA CYS A 97 -5.32 0.31 7.36
C CYS A 97 -5.36 1.08 6.02
N LEU A 98 -4.19 1.46 5.49
CA LEU A 98 -4.08 2.21 4.22
C LEU A 98 -4.70 1.46 3.03
N LYS A 99 -4.55 0.13 3.00
CA LYS A 99 -5.12 -0.73 1.96
C LYS A 99 -6.65 -0.82 2.01
N GLN A 100 -7.23 -0.64 3.19
CA GLN A 100 -8.69 -0.76 3.40
C GLN A 100 -9.41 0.58 3.30
N ALA A 101 -8.70 1.69 3.49
CA ALA A 101 -9.27 3.02 3.34
C ALA A 101 -9.69 3.29 1.88
N GLU A 102 -10.88 3.85 1.70
CA GLU A 102 -11.47 4.19 0.40
C GLU A 102 -11.08 5.60 -0.06
N THR A 103 -10.74 6.49 0.88
CA THR A 103 -10.38 7.88 0.60
C THR A 103 -9.03 8.28 1.21
N LYS A 104 -8.47 9.40 0.72
CA LYS A 104 -7.22 9.96 1.25
C LYS A 104 -7.36 10.48 2.67
N GLU A 105 -8.51 11.05 3.01
CA GLU A 105 -8.82 11.49 4.37
C GLU A 105 -8.84 10.31 5.34
N GLN A 106 -9.44 9.18 4.94
CA GLN A 106 -9.42 7.94 5.74
C GLN A 106 -7.99 7.39 5.88
N GLN A 107 -7.21 7.40 4.79
CA GLN A 107 -5.81 6.96 4.84
C GLN A 107 -4.95 7.81 5.78
N ALA A 108 -5.18 9.12 5.85
CA ALA A 108 -4.48 10.00 6.79
C ALA A 108 -4.75 9.62 8.26
N GLY A 109 -5.92 9.06 8.55
CA GLY A 109 -6.28 8.55 9.87
C GLY A 109 -5.44 7.34 10.33
N CYS A 110 -4.82 6.61 9.42
CA CYS A 110 -4.08 5.38 9.73
C CYS A 110 -2.77 5.61 10.49
N PHE A 111 -2.28 6.86 10.58
CA PHE A 111 -0.98 7.17 11.21
C PHE A 111 -1.08 7.60 12.68
N ASN A 112 -2.31 7.78 13.19
CA ASN A 112 -2.61 8.26 14.53
C ASN A 112 -2.65 7.13 15.56
#